data_AF-A0A8T4UIP1-F1
#
_entry.id   AF-A0A8T4UIP1-F1
#
_cell.length_a   1.000
_cell.length_b   1.000
_cell.length_c   1.000
_cell.angle_alpha   90.00
_cell.angle_beta   90.00
_cell.angle_gamma   90.00
#
_symmetry.space_group_name_H-M   'P 1'
#
loop_
_entity.id
_entity.type
_entity.pdbx_description
1 polymer ?
#
loop_
_entity_poly.entity_id
_entity_poly.type
_entity_poly.pdbx_seq_one_letter_code
_entity_poly.pdbx_strand_id
1 'polypeptide(L)'
;MPSFAENALAGIKKHPEIFAALEEYERTKKVRKLSPRKHIDLTIDPALLKEFRVYCRERGMSMSRFVERCIRKEIQAARDAERS
;
A
#
# COMPACT_ATOMS: atom_id res chain seq x y z
N MET A 1 11.66 12.68 36.23
CA MET A 1 11.62 12.51 34.76
C MET A 1 12.06 11.09 34.49
N PRO A 2 11.28 10.29 33.73
CA PRO A 2 11.74 8.96 33.35
C PRO A 2 13.07 9.06 32.62
N SER A 3 13.99 8.15 32.93
CA SER A 3 15.28 8.08 32.28
C SER A 3 15.11 7.76 30.79
N PHE A 4 16.09 8.13 29.98
CA PHE A 4 16.11 7.80 28.55
C PHE A 4 15.93 6.30 28.31
N ALA A 5 16.57 5.47 29.15
CA ALA A 5 16.49 4.01 29.07
C ALA A 5 15.06 3.48 29.31
N GLU A 6 14.34 4.04 30.27
CA GLU A 6 12.95 3.65 30.57
C GLU A 6 12.00 4.00 29.43
N ASN A 7 12.17 5.19 28.83
CA ASN A 7 11.38 5.61 27.66
C ASN A 7 11.71 4.77 26.42
N ALA A 8 12.98 4.42 26.22
CA ALA A 8 13.40 3.56 25.13
C ALA A 8 12.81 2.14 25.26
N LEU A 9 12.87 1.55 26.45
CA LEU A 9 12.27 0.24 26.74
C LEU A 9 10.74 0.23 26.54
N ALA A 10 10.06 1.31 26.96
CA ALA A 10 8.63 1.46 26.73
C ALA A 10 8.29 1.58 25.23
N GLY A 11 9.10 2.31 24.45
CA GLY A 11 8.97 2.42 23.01
C GLY A 11 9.17 1.09 22.29
N ILE A 12 10.17 0.30 22.68
CA ILE A 12 10.46 -1.03 22.12
C ILE A 12 9.28 -1.98 22.36
N LYS A 13 8.69 -1.96 23.57
CA LYS A 13 7.54 -2.81 23.88
C LYS A 13 6.28 -2.41 23.12
N LYS A 14 6.10 -1.12 22.84
CA LYS A 14 4.90 -0.59 22.20
C LYS A 14 4.88 -0.76 20.69
N HIS A 15 6.07 -0.77 20.07
CA HIS A 15 6.23 -0.85 18.62
C HIS A 15 7.38 -1.77 18.20
N PRO A 16 7.31 -3.08 18.53
CA PRO A 16 8.37 -4.03 18.19
C PRO A 16 8.66 -4.09 16.68
N GLU A 17 7.66 -3.84 15.84
CA GLU A 17 7.76 -3.80 14.39
C GLU A 17 8.72 -2.72 13.86
N ILE A 18 8.85 -1.59 14.55
CA ILE A 18 9.73 -0.49 14.15
C ILE A 18 11.19 -0.87 14.40
N PHE A 19 11.47 -1.51 15.54
CA PHE A 19 12.83 -1.92 15.90
C PHE A 19 13.32 -3.10 15.06
N ALA A 20 12.43 -4.05 14.72
CA ALA A 20 12.75 -5.11 13.77
C ALA A 20 13.10 -4.55 12.38
N ALA A 21 12.40 -3.50 11.93
CA ALA A 21 12.71 -2.82 10.67
C ALA A 21 14.06 -2.06 10.73
N LEU A 22 14.42 -1.49 11.90
CA LEU A 22 15.71 -0.83 12.11
C LEU A 22 16.88 -1.83 12.16
N GLU A 23 16.71 -2.97 12.80
CA GLU A 23 17.71 -4.05 12.81
C GLU A 23 17.93 -4.63 11.40
N GLU A 24 16.83 -4.83 10.64
CA GLU A 24 16.92 -5.25 9.25
C GLU A 24 17.59 -4.19 8.36
N TYR A 25 17.39 -2.90 8.65
CA TYR A 25 18.10 -1.80 8.00
C TYR A 25 19.60 -1.76 8.34
N GLU A 26 19.99 -1.99 9.60
CA GLU A 26 21.41 -2.06 9.95
C GLU A 26 22.14 -3.15 9.17
N ARG A 27 21.50 -4.32 9.04
CA ARG A 27 22.03 -5.49 8.33
C ARG A 27 22.06 -5.31 6.80
N THR A 28 21.03 -4.70 6.22
CA THR A 28 20.84 -4.67 4.75
C THR A 28 21.09 -3.31 4.11
N LYS A 29 21.23 -2.25 4.93
CA LYS A 29 21.26 -0.82 4.53
C LYS A 29 20.06 -0.40 3.66
N LYS A 30 18.95 -1.14 3.70
CA LYS A 30 17.74 -0.89 2.91
C LYS A 30 16.52 -0.91 3.83
N VAL A 31 15.75 0.18 3.84
CA VAL A 31 14.49 0.21 4.60
C VAL A 31 13.48 -0.59 3.79
N ARG A 32 13.08 -1.75 4.30
CA ARG A 32 12.00 -2.54 3.70
C ARG A 32 10.75 -1.68 3.74
N LYS A 33 10.12 -1.42 2.58
CA LYS A 33 8.87 -0.65 2.54
C LYS A 33 7.86 -1.37 3.42
N LEU A 34 7.39 -0.73 4.49
CA LEU A 34 6.42 -1.27 5.46
C LEU A 34 5.14 -1.80 4.78
N SER A 35 4.81 -1.30 3.60
CA SER A 35 3.79 -1.88 2.72
C SER A 35 4.35 -2.03 1.29
N PRO A 36 4.88 -3.20 0.92
CA PRO A 36 5.22 -3.45 -0.47
C PRO A 36 3.93 -3.48 -1.29
N ARG A 37 3.93 -2.83 -2.46
CA ARG A 37 2.86 -3.04 -3.44
C ARG A 37 2.85 -4.51 -3.81
N LYS A 38 1.69 -5.16 -3.70
CA LYS A 38 1.51 -6.53 -4.18
C LYS A 38 1.16 -6.48 -5.65
N HIS A 39 1.80 -7.34 -6.43
CA HIS A 39 1.42 -7.62 -7.81
C HIS A 39 0.28 -8.64 -7.78
N ILE A 40 -0.73 -8.41 -8.62
CA ILE A 40 -1.81 -9.35 -8.87
C ILE A 40 -1.88 -9.58 -10.38
N ASP A 41 -2.08 -10.82 -10.78
CA ASP A 41 -2.36 -11.17 -12.17
C ASP A 41 -3.87 -11.19 -12.37
N LEU A 42 -4.34 -10.53 -13.42
CA LEU A 42 -5.75 -10.42 -13.76
C LEU A 42 -5.96 -10.79 -15.22
N THR A 43 -7.04 -11.52 -15.49
CA THR A 43 -7.50 -11.78 -16.85
C THR A 43 -8.47 -10.69 -17.25
N ILE A 44 -8.23 -10.06 -18.39
CA ILE A 44 -9.06 -8.97 -18.95
C ILE A 44 -9.27 -9.28 -20.42
N ASP A 45 -10.47 -8.98 -20.92
CA ASP A 45 -10.76 -9.06 -22.35
C ASP A 45 -9.73 -8.27 -23.20
N PRO A 46 -9.18 -8.84 -24.28
CA PRO A 46 -8.15 -8.17 -25.09
C PRO A 46 -8.61 -6.86 -25.75
N ALA A 47 -9.87 -6.77 -26.20
CA ALA A 47 -10.40 -5.57 -26.83
C ALA A 47 -10.54 -4.45 -25.79
N LEU A 48 -11.08 -4.78 -24.62
CA LEU A 48 -11.16 -3.87 -23.49
C LEU A 48 -9.78 -3.38 -23.03
N LEU A 49 -8.79 -4.28 -22.97
CA LEU A 49 -7.42 -3.90 -22.60
C LEU A 49 -6.83 -2.90 -23.60
N LYS A 50 -7.10 -3.07 -24.90
CA LYS A 50 -6.64 -2.15 -25.94
C LYS A 50 -7.25 -0.76 -25.76
N GLU A 51 -8.56 -0.69 -25.57
CA GLU A 51 -9.27 0.57 -25.30
C GLU A 51 -8.78 1.23 -24.01
N PHE A 52 -8.62 0.45 -22.95
CA PHE A 52 -8.11 0.92 -21.67
C PHE A 52 -6.71 1.53 -21.77
N ARG A 53 -5.82 0.91 -22.56
CA ARG A 53 -4.46 1.43 -22.81
C ARG A 53 -4.49 2.76 -23.55
N VAL A 54 -5.33 2.89 -24.58
CA VAL A 54 -5.50 4.14 -25.34
C VAL A 54 -6.03 5.23 -24.41
N TYR A 55 -7.10 4.94 -23.68
CA TYR A 55 -7.71 5.84 -22.71
C TYR A 55 -6.72 6.36 -21.67
N CYS A 56 -5.89 5.49 -21.09
CA CYS A 56 -4.87 5.90 -20.13
C CYS A 56 -3.77 6.76 -20.76
N ARG A 57 -3.36 6.42 -21.99
CA ARG A 57 -2.33 7.16 -22.72
C ARG A 57 -2.76 8.58 -23.05
N GLU A 58 -3.96 8.74 -23.61
CA GLU A 58 -4.51 10.05 -24.02
C GLU A 58 -4.66 11.00 -22.83
N ARG A 59 -4.89 10.45 -21.63
CA ARG A 59 -5.09 11.23 -20.40
C ARG A 59 -3.85 11.31 -19.51
N GLY A 60 -2.70 10.79 -19.95
CA GLY A 60 -1.46 10.79 -19.18
C GLY A 60 -1.56 10.05 -17.83
N MET A 61 -2.41 9.03 -17.73
CA MET A 61 -2.67 8.30 -16.48
C MET A 61 -1.98 6.94 -16.44
N SER A 62 -1.53 6.55 -15.25
CA SER A 62 -1.07 5.18 -14.99
C SER A 62 -2.26 4.22 -14.90
N MET A 63 -2.21 3.12 -15.66
CA MET A 63 -3.23 2.06 -15.63
C MET A 63 -3.45 1.51 -14.21
N SER A 64 -2.37 1.20 -13.48
CA SER A 64 -2.47 0.69 -12.11
C SER A 64 -3.15 1.69 -11.17
N ARG A 65 -2.84 2.99 -11.29
CA ARG A 65 -3.50 4.05 -10.49
C ARG A 65 -4.97 4.20 -10.84
N PHE A 66 -5.33 3.97 -12.10
CA PHE A 66 -6.73 4.02 -12.52
C PHE A 66 -7.52 2.85 -11.92
N VAL A 67 -7.01 1.62 -12.08
CA VAL A 67 -7.64 0.41 -11.52
C VAL A 67 -7.78 0.51 -10.00
N GLU A 68 -6.72 0.92 -9.28
CA GLU A 68 -6.76 1.08 -7.83
C GLU A 68 -7.85 2.09 -7.39
N ARG A 69 -8.05 3.15 -8.16
CA ARG A 69 -9.08 4.16 -7.91
C ARG A 69 -10.48 3.59 -8.12
N CYS A 70 -10.69 2.82 -9.18
CA CYS A 70 -11.98 2.16 -9.43
C CYS A 70 -12.30 1.17 -8.31
N ILE A 71 -11.34 0.30 -7.94
CA ILE A 71 -11.51 -0.66 -6.84
C ILE A 71 -11.88 0.07 -5.54
N ARG A 72 -11.20 1.18 -5.21
CA ARG A 72 -11.50 1.96 -4.00
C ARG A 72 -12.92 2.53 -4.01
N LYS A 73 -13.39 3.02 -5.17
CA LYS A 73 -14.75 3.54 -5.32
C LYS A 73 -15.80 2.45 -5.09
N GLU A 74 -15.60 1.28 -5.69
CA GLU A 74 -16.52 0.13 -5.54
C GLU A 74 -16.57 -0.35 -4.08
N ILE A 75 -15.43 -0.48 -3.42
CA ILE A 75 -15.38 -0.88 -1.99
C ILE A 75 -16.11 0.15 -1.12
N GLN A 76 -15.93 1.45 -1.39
CA GLN A 76 -16.60 2.49 -0.62
C GLN A 76 -18.12 2.47 -0.85
N ALA A 77 -18.56 2.36 -2.11
CA ALA A 77 -19.97 2.26 -2.45
C ALA A 77 -20.63 1.05 -1.78
N ALA A 78 -19.96 -0.11 -1.76
CA ALA A 78 -20.46 -1.31 -1.08
C ALA A 78 -20.63 -1.09 0.43
N ARG A 79 -19.66 -0.43 1.08
CA ARG A 79 -19.73 -0.11 2.52
C ARG A 79 -20.85 0.87 2.86
N ASP A 80 -21.12 1.82 1.96
CA ASP A 80 -22.16 2.82 2.17
C ASP A 80 -23.56 2.18 1.99
N ALA A 81 -23.69 1.23 1.05
CA ALA A 81 -24.90 0.43 0.84
C ALA A 81 -25.21 -0.49 2.04
N GLU A 82 -24.21 -1.09 2.68
CA GLU A 82 -24.39 -1.94 3.87
C GLU A 82 -24.77 -1.14 5.14
N ARG A 83 -24.55 0.18 5.14
CA ARG A 83 -24.86 1.07 6.28
C ARG A 83 -26.21 1.77 6.16
N SER A 84 -26.88 1.65 5.02
CA SER A 84 -28.18 2.24 4.71
C SER A 84 -29.30 1.21 4.86
#